data_AF-A0A0Q7RTS0-F1
#
_entry.id   AF-A0A0Q7RTS0-F1
#
_cell.length_a   1.000
_cell.length_b   1.000
_cell.length_c   1.000
_cell.angle_alpha   90.00
_cell.angle_beta   90.00
_cell.angle_gamma   90.00
#
_symmetry.space_group_name_H-M   'P 1'
#
loop_
_entity.id
_entity.type
_entity.pdbx_description
1 polymer ?
#
loop_
_entity_poly.entity_id
_entity_poly.type
_entity_poly.pdbx_seq_one_letter_code
_entity_poly.pdbx_strand_id
1 'polypeptide(L)'
;MSARLHLICRDAKGLLCLDPKEAIYRSEAWALTAVEVEKLAGGRVYFHQTKAERSYFGGLILDVEPLPAEAGDPERFVLRLKAERDAKDVVWDEAGHTHGMAWSSGVLEA
;
A
#
# COMPACT_ATOMS: atom_id res chain seq x y z
N MET A 1 -9.75 3.00 15.26
CA MET A 1 -8.39 3.25 14.73
C MET A 1 -8.32 2.68 13.32
N SER A 2 -7.60 3.31 12.39
CA SER A 2 -7.50 2.85 10.98
C SER A 2 -6.15 2.19 10.72
N ALA A 3 -6.14 1.06 10.01
CA ALA A 3 -4.90 0.37 9.64
C ALA A 3 -4.02 1.21 8.72
N ARG A 4 -2.71 0.96 8.77
CA ARG A 4 -1.69 1.66 7.99
C ARG A 4 -0.78 0.66 7.29
N LEU A 5 -0.46 0.93 6.04
CA LEU A 5 0.43 0.12 5.22
C LEU A 5 1.44 1.01 4.50
N HIS A 6 2.72 0.78 4.72
CA HIS A 6 3.79 1.46 3.99
C HIS A 6 4.36 0.51 2.95
N LEU A 7 4.55 1.00 1.72
CA LEU A 7 5.01 0.24 0.58
C LEU A 7 6.16 0.96 -0.12
N ILE A 8 7.16 0.21 -0.56
CA ILE A 8 8.20 0.71 -1.47
C ILE A 8 7.66 0.60 -2.90
N CYS A 9 7.28 1.73 -3.50
CA CYS A 9 6.87 1.83 -4.89
C CYS A 9 7.78 2.83 -5.60
N ARG A 10 8.72 2.32 -6.40
CA ARG A 10 9.74 3.16 -7.03
C ARG A 10 9.20 3.85 -8.27
N ASP A 11 9.53 5.13 -8.42
CA ASP A 11 9.18 5.96 -9.58
C ASP A 11 7.67 5.97 -9.92
N ALA A 12 6.79 5.66 -8.95
CA ALA A 12 5.36 5.45 -9.17
C ALA A 12 4.98 4.39 -10.24
N LYS A 13 5.91 3.49 -10.60
CA LYS A 13 5.68 2.46 -11.64
C LYS A 13 4.57 1.46 -11.28
N GLY A 14 4.31 1.30 -9.99
CA GLY A 14 3.23 0.46 -9.46
C GLY A 14 1.90 1.19 -9.29
N LEU A 15 1.66 2.34 -9.94
CA LEU A 15 0.41 3.10 -9.80
C LEU A 15 -0.19 3.48 -11.16
N LEU A 16 -1.45 3.13 -11.35
CA LEU A 16 -2.27 3.50 -12.51
C LEU A 16 -3.39 4.43 -12.05
N CYS A 17 -3.48 5.63 -12.64
CA CYS A 17 -4.62 6.52 -12.45
C CYS A 17 -5.83 5.96 -13.20
N LEU A 18 -6.91 5.67 -12.49
CA LEU A 18 -8.18 5.23 -13.08
C LEU A 18 -9.13 6.41 -13.31
N ASP A 19 -9.19 7.35 -12.35
CA ASP A 19 -10.00 8.56 -12.46
C ASP A 19 -9.23 9.76 -11.88
N PRO A 20 -8.76 10.70 -12.71
CA PRO A 20 -8.02 11.87 -12.25
C PRO A 20 -8.90 12.91 -11.54
N LYS A 21 -10.22 12.95 -11.78
CA LYS A 21 -11.12 13.92 -11.14
C LYS A 21 -11.38 13.54 -9.68
N GLU A 22 -11.64 12.25 -9.45
CA GLU A 22 -11.88 11.70 -8.12
C GLU A 22 -10.59 11.26 -7.40
N ALA A 23 -9.46 11.37 -8.09
CA ALA A 23 -8.14 10.93 -7.65
C ALA A 23 -8.12 9.45 -7.26
N ILE A 24 -8.73 8.59 -8.10
CA ILE A 24 -8.79 7.14 -7.90
C ILE A 24 -7.65 6.46 -8.66
N TYR A 25 -6.93 5.60 -7.95
CA TYR A 25 -5.78 4.88 -8.45
C TYR A 25 -5.89 3.40 -8.15
N ARG A 26 -5.21 2.61 -8.98
CA ARG A 26 -4.97 1.18 -8.80
C ARG A 26 -3.48 0.95 -8.64
N SER A 27 -3.08 0.17 -7.66
CA SER A 27 -1.67 -0.21 -7.51
C SER A 27 -1.29 -1.42 -8.39
N GLU A 28 -0.01 -1.78 -8.38
CA GLU A 28 0.44 -3.14 -8.66
C GLU A 28 -0.04 -4.11 -7.57
N ALA A 29 0.30 -5.40 -7.71
CA ALA A 29 -0.06 -6.41 -6.74
C ALA A 29 1.05 -6.61 -5.71
N TRP A 30 0.70 -6.54 -4.43
CA TRP A 30 1.61 -6.60 -3.29
C TRP A 30 1.49 -7.94 -2.57
N ALA A 31 2.62 -8.51 -2.15
CA ALA A 31 2.62 -9.70 -1.31
C ALA A 31 2.04 -9.35 0.07
N LEU A 32 0.80 -9.75 0.30
CA LEU A 32 0.02 -9.58 1.51
C LEU A 32 -0.73 -10.88 1.76
N THR A 33 -1.09 -11.14 3.01
CA THR A 33 -1.94 -12.27 3.38
C THR A 33 -3.42 -11.87 3.41
N ALA A 34 -4.33 -12.83 3.24
CA ALA A 34 -5.76 -12.58 3.42
C ALA A 34 -6.10 -11.90 4.77
N VAL A 35 -5.42 -12.29 5.86
CA VAL A 35 -5.60 -11.70 7.20
C VAL A 35 -5.16 -10.23 7.25
N GLU A 36 -4.09 -9.88 6.56
CA GLU A 36 -3.66 -8.48 6.43
C GLU A 36 -4.67 -7.65 5.63
N VAL A 37 -5.22 -8.22 4.56
CA VAL A 37 -6.18 -7.56 3.68
C VAL A 37 -7.48 -7.23 4.39
N GLU A 38 -8.00 -8.13 5.22
CA GLU A 38 -9.22 -7.88 6.02
C GLU A 38 -9.08 -6.64 6.91
N LYS A 39 -7.86 -6.35 7.39
CA LYS A 39 -7.56 -5.20 8.24
C LYS A 39 -7.40 -3.89 7.47
N LEU A 40 -7.15 -3.95 6.16
CA LEU A 40 -6.89 -2.79 5.31
C LEU A 40 -8.15 -2.05 4.86
N ALA A 41 -9.34 -2.64 5.02
CA ALA A 41 -10.59 -2.00 4.66
C ALA A 41 -10.76 -0.67 5.42
N GLY A 42 -10.80 0.46 4.69
CA GLY A 42 -10.86 1.80 5.28
C GLY A 42 -9.56 2.26 5.95
N GLY A 43 -8.47 1.50 5.78
CA GLY A 43 -7.13 1.88 6.18
C GLY A 43 -6.46 2.82 5.18
N ARG A 44 -5.20 3.19 5.46
CA ARG A 44 -4.39 4.06 4.60
C ARG A 44 -3.16 3.35 4.09
N VAL A 45 -2.80 3.66 2.86
CA VAL A 45 -1.55 3.22 2.24
C VAL A 45 -0.64 4.41 1.95
N TYR A 46 0.66 4.22 2.17
CA TYR A 46 1.71 5.20 1.97
C TYR A 46 2.79 4.61 1.06
N PHE A 47 3.08 5.30 -0.06
CA PHE A 47 4.06 4.85 -1.04
C PHE A 47 5.35 5.67 -0.93
N HIS A 48 6.46 4.94 -0.83
CA HIS A 48 7.80 5.48 -0.62
C HIS A 48 8.75 5.06 -1.75
N GLN A 49 9.75 5.89 -2.06
CA GLN A 49 10.84 5.49 -2.96
C GLN A 49 11.79 4.52 -2.25
N THR A 50 12.12 4.83 -0.99
CA THR A 50 12.89 4.00 -0.06
C THR A 50 12.33 4.16 1.35
N LYS A 51 12.70 3.29 2.30
CA LYS A 51 12.23 3.41 3.70
C LYS A 51 12.76 4.67 4.42
N ALA A 52 13.88 5.22 3.97
CA ALA A 52 14.47 6.43 4.55
C ALA A 52 13.80 7.72 4.04
N GLU A 53 13.06 7.63 2.93
CA GLU A 53 12.34 8.75 2.34
C GLU A 53 10.90 8.79 2.83
N ARG A 54 10.36 10.01 2.91
CA ARG A 54 8.94 10.21 3.23
C ARG A 54 8.05 9.71 2.09
N SER A 55 6.79 9.43 2.40
CA SER A 55 5.82 9.02 1.39
C SER A 55 5.62 10.14 0.38
N TYR A 56 5.70 9.81 -0.91
CA TYR A 56 5.45 10.78 -1.98
C TYR A 56 4.00 10.73 -2.48
N PHE A 57 3.29 9.65 -2.14
CA PHE A 57 1.93 9.37 -2.57
C PHE A 57 1.24 8.40 -1.59
N GLY A 58 -0.08 8.34 -1.64
CA GLY A 58 -0.86 7.46 -0.77
C GLY A 58 -2.30 7.96 -0.61
N GLY A 59 -3.04 7.31 0.27
CA GLY A 59 -4.38 7.73 0.64
C GLY A 59 -5.22 6.60 1.22
N LEU A 60 -6.54 6.80 1.18
CA LEU A 60 -7.54 5.87 1.70
C LEU A 60 -7.68 4.66 0.77
N ILE A 61 -7.57 3.47 1.33
CA ILE A 61 -7.86 2.22 0.62
C ILE A 61 -9.37 2.07 0.49
N LEU A 62 -9.84 2.01 -0.75
CA LEU A 62 -11.25 1.82 -1.09
C LEU A 62 -11.59 0.34 -1.25
N ASP A 63 -10.64 -0.43 -1.78
CA ASP A 63 -10.85 -1.83 -2.12
C ASP A 63 -9.52 -2.57 -2.22
N VAL A 64 -9.58 -3.89 -2.04
CA VAL A 64 -8.43 -4.78 -2.14
C VAL A 64 -8.85 -6.05 -2.88
N GLU A 65 -8.24 -6.30 -4.04
CA GLU A 65 -8.60 -7.40 -4.92
C GLU A 65 -7.46 -8.42 -4.98
N PRO A 66 -7.73 -9.74 -4.82
CA PRO A 66 -6.71 -10.76 -5.02
C PRO A 66 -6.31 -10.79 -6.51
N LEU A 67 -5.00 -10.85 -6.77
CA LEU A 67 -4.48 -11.23 -8.07
C LEU A 67 -4.38 -12.76 -8.11
N PRO A 68 -5.07 -13.45 -9.04
CA PRO A 68 -4.95 -14.90 -9.16
C PRO A 68 -3.50 -15.33 -9.30
N ALA A 69 -3.10 -16.29 -8.46
CA ALA A 69 -1.76 -16.86 -8.43
C ALA A 69 -1.82 -18.33 -8.85
N GLU A 70 -0.72 -18.85 -9.40
CA GLU A 70 -0.59 -20.29 -9.64
C GLU A 70 -0.32 -21.03 -8.33
N ALA A 71 -0.51 -22.36 -8.32
CA ALA A 71 -0.30 -23.16 -7.12
C ALA A 71 1.16 -23.08 -6.64
N GLY A 72 1.35 -22.54 -5.43
CA GLY A 72 2.67 -22.39 -4.80
C GLY A 72 3.26 -20.99 -4.87
N ASP A 73 2.65 -20.09 -5.65
CA ASP A 73 3.03 -18.67 -5.63
C ASP A 73 2.46 -17.96 -4.39
N PRO A 74 3.17 -16.95 -3.86
CA PRO A 74 2.64 -16.15 -2.75
C PRO A 74 1.41 -15.37 -3.20
N GLU A 75 0.42 -15.26 -2.31
CA GLU A 75 -0.75 -14.42 -2.53
C GLU A 75 -0.33 -12.98 -2.79
N ARG A 76 -1.00 -12.33 -3.74
CA ARG A 76 -0.79 -10.93 -4.03
C ARG A 76 -2.12 -10.20 -4.17
N PHE A 77 -2.13 -8.97 -3.73
CA PHE A 77 -3.33 -8.16 -3.70
C PHE A 77 -3.09 -6.79 -4.31
N VAL A 78 -4.05 -6.35 -5.10
CA VAL A 78 -4.08 -5.04 -5.73
C VAL A 78 -4.89 -4.11 -4.86
N LEU A 79 -4.38 -2.91 -4.62
CA LEU A 79 -5.08 -1.88 -3.87
C LEU A 79 -5.77 -0.92 -4.84
N ARG A 80 -7.04 -0.62 -4.59
CA ARG A 80 -7.72 0.54 -5.16
C ARG A 80 -7.81 1.60 -4.06
N LEU A 81 -7.36 2.81 -4.37
CA LEU A 81 -7.28 3.88 -3.38
C LEU A 81 -7.77 5.22 -3.93
N LYS A 82 -8.21 6.08 -3.02
CA LYS A 82 -8.40 7.51 -3.26
C LYS A 82 -7.18 8.25 -2.72
N ALA A 83 -6.47 8.97 -3.58
CA ALA A 83 -5.28 9.71 -3.17
C ALA A 83 -5.64 10.86 -2.24
N GLU A 84 -4.89 11.02 -1.15
CA GLU A 84 -5.10 12.07 -0.16
C GLU A 84 -3.84 12.92 0.01
N ARG A 85 -4.00 14.23 0.24
CA ARG A 85 -2.86 15.14 0.40
C ARG A 85 -2.07 14.87 1.68
N ASP A 86 -2.76 14.46 2.75
CA ASP A 86 -2.18 14.15 4.06
C ASP A 86 -1.49 12.77 4.10
N ALA A 87 -1.59 11.99 3.02
CA ALA A 87 -0.81 10.77 2.85
C ALA A 87 0.58 11.02 2.25
N LYS A 88 0.93 12.28 1.96
CA LYS A 88 2.29 12.70 1.61
C LYS A 88 3.07 13.13 2.84
N ASP A 89 4.39 13.10 2.71
CA ASP A 89 5.35 13.49 3.75
C ASP A 89 5.30 12.67 5.04
N VAL A 90 4.65 11.49 5.00
CA VAL A 90 4.58 10.56 6.13
C VAL A 90 5.87 9.74 6.19
N VAL A 91 6.43 9.60 7.38
CA VAL A 91 7.64 8.79 7.60
C VAL A 91 7.27 7.31 7.58
N TRP A 92 8.17 6.45 7.10
CA TRP A 92 8.00 5.01 7.24
C TRP A 92 7.75 4.64 8.70
N ASP A 93 6.73 3.83 8.99
CA ASP A 93 6.45 3.42 10.36
C ASP A 93 7.40 2.30 10.80
N GLU A 94 8.25 2.62 11.78
CA GLU A 94 9.25 1.73 12.35
C GLU A 94 8.66 0.61 13.22
N ALA A 95 7.37 0.68 13.59
CA ALA A 95 6.67 -0.42 14.25
C ALA A 95 6.45 -1.63 13.32
N GLY A 96 6.57 -1.43 12.00
CA GLY A 96 6.50 -2.49 11.00
C GLY A 96 7.85 -3.04 10.56
N HIS A 97 7.83 -3.79 9.46
CA HIS A 97 9.05 -4.35 8.89
C HIS A 97 9.99 -3.25 8.38
N THR A 98 11.23 -3.25 8.90
CA THR A 98 12.28 -2.29 8.52
C THR A 98 13.48 -2.94 7.82
N HIS A 99 13.58 -4.28 7.81
CA HIS A 99 14.71 -4.98 7.20
C HIS A 99 14.85 -4.70 5.69
N GLY A 100 16.09 -4.73 5.17
CA GLY A 100 16.42 -4.22 3.83
C GLY A 100 15.62 -4.83 2.68
N MET A 101 15.26 -6.12 2.79
CA MET A 101 14.50 -6.85 1.77
C MET A 101 12.96 -6.69 1.88
N ALA A 102 12.44 -6.01 2.91
CA ALA A 102 11.00 -5.79 3.04
C ALA A 102 10.52 -4.75 2.02
N TRP A 103 9.52 -5.08 1.23
CA TRP A 103 8.87 -4.13 0.32
C TRP A 103 7.63 -3.47 0.94
N SER A 104 7.15 -4.00 2.07
CA SER A 104 6.08 -3.43 2.88
C SER A 104 6.49 -3.32 4.35
N SER A 105 5.78 -2.50 5.13
CA SER A 105 5.85 -2.52 6.60
C SER A 105 5.10 -3.71 7.23
N GLY A 106 4.37 -4.49 6.44
CA GLY A 106 3.20 -5.21 6.94
C GLY A 106 2.05 -4.26 7.29
N VAL A 107 0.88 -4.81 7.62
CA VAL A 107 -0.28 -4.02 8.04
C VAL A 107 -0.18 -3.68 9.53
N LEU A 108 -0.17 -2.39 9.84
CA LEU A 108 -0.05 -1.86 11.18
C LEU A 108 -1.40 -1.37 11.69
N GLU A 109 -1.84 -1.91 12.81
CA GLU A 109 -3.00 -1.41 13.55
C GLU A 109 -2.55 -0.24 14.43
N ALA A 110 -3.41 0.78 14.55
CA ALA A 110 -3.22 1.89 15.48
C ALA A 110 -4.05 1.65 16.75
#